data_AF-A0A0D2LW02-F1
#
_entry.id   AF-A0A0D2LW02-F1
#
_cell.length_a   1.000
_cell.length_b   1.000
_cell.length_c   1.000
_cell.angle_alpha   90.00
_cell.angle_beta   90.00
_cell.angle_gamma   90.00
#
_symmetry.space_group_name_H-M   'P 1'
#
loop_
_entity.id
_entity.type
_entity.pdbx_description
1 polymer ?
#
loop_
_entity_poly.entity_id
_entity_poly.type
_entity_poly.pdbx_seq_one_letter_code
_entity_poly.pdbx_strand_id
1 'polypeptide(L)'
;MIQHVVTTTLVAALSAALLLLAKRRRVKRHLDRLPLLQLGPNRLGVSAVISPVGASIVKLIVPAADGTTIDVVLGYERASSYA
;
A
#
# COMPACT_ATOMS: atom_id res chain seq x y z
N MET A 1 -20.31 -34.39 -27.03
CA MET A 1 -20.77 -33.06 -26.56
C MET A 1 -20.25 -32.67 -25.19
N ILE A 2 -20.05 -33.58 -24.23
CA ILE A 2 -19.67 -33.24 -22.84
C ILE A 2 -18.21 -32.73 -22.72
N GLN A 3 -17.26 -33.27 -23.48
CA GLN A 3 -15.84 -32.86 -23.42
C GLN A 3 -15.56 -31.43 -23.94
N HIS A 4 -16.33 -30.93 -24.91
CA HIS A 4 -16.18 -29.56 -25.41
C HIS A 4 -16.71 -28.50 -24.42
N VAL A 5 -17.72 -28.83 -23.63
CA VAL A 5 -18.27 -27.91 -22.62
C VAL A 5 -17.29 -27.76 -21.45
N VAL A 6 -16.68 -28.86 -20.99
CA VAL A 6 -15.71 -28.84 -19.88
C VAL A 6 -14.44 -28.05 -20.22
N THR A 7 -13.95 -28.15 -21.46
CA THR A 7 -12.74 -27.41 -21.88
C THR A 7 -12.99 -25.91 -21.98
N THR A 8 -14.16 -25.48 -22.48
CA THR A 8 -14.50 -24.05 -22.56
C THR A 8 -14.69 -23.38 -21.21
N THR A 9 -15.32 -24.06 -20.24
CA THR A 9 -15.53 -23.49 -18.89
C THR A 9 -14.23 -23.40 -18.11
N LEU A 10 -13.33 -24.36 -18.27
CA LEU A 10 -12.02 -24.37 -17.61
C LEU A 10 -11.11 -23.25 -18.15
N VAL A 11 -11.12 -23.03 -19.47
CA VAL A 11 -10.39 -21.92 -20.11
C VAL A 11 -10.97 -20.56 -19.70
N ALA A 12 -12.29 -20.43 -19.64
CA ALA A 12 -12.95 -19.21 -19.18
C ALA A 12 -12.66 -18.90 -17.71
N ALA A 13 -12.71 -19.91 -16.83
CA ALA A 13 -12.38 -19.77 -15.41
C ALA A 13 -10.91 -19.38 -15.20
N LEU A 14 -9.98 -19.99 -15.93
CA LEU A 14 -8.56 -19.66 -15.87
C LEU A 14 -8.30 -18.21 -16.35
N SER A 15 -8.96 -17.81 -17.45
CA SER A 15 -8.87 -16.45 -17.98
C SER A 15 -9.42 -15.42 -16.99
N ALA A 16 -10.56 -15.70 -16.36
CA ALA A 16 -11.13 -14.86 -15.32
C ALA A 16 -10.20 -14.75 -14.10
N ALA A 17 -9.60 -15.86 -13.65
CA ALA A 17 -8.64 -15.87 -12.56
C ALA A 17 -7.38 -15.05 -12.88
N LEU A 18 -6.85 -15.18 -14.11
CA LEU A 18 -5.72 -14.38 -14.59
C LEU A 18 -6.04 -12.89 -14.65
N LEU A 19 -7.24 -12.52 -15.13
CA LEU A 19 -7.70 -11.13 -15.16
C LEU A 19 -7.84 -10.55 -13.74
N LEU A 20 -8.37 -11.31 -12.80
CA LEU A 20 -8.48 -10.90 -11.40
C LEU A 20 -7.09 -10.69 -10.77
N LEU A 21 -6.14 -11.60 -11.03
CA LEU A 21 -4.78 -11.49 -10.53
C LEU A 21 -4.07 -10.26 -11.14
N ALA A 22 -4.23 -10.03 -12.44
CA ALA A 22 -3.70 -8.86 -13.13
C ALA A 22 -4.28 -7.55 -12.56
N LYS A 23 -5.60 -7.51 -12.33
CA LYS A 23 -6.29 -6.37 -11.70
C LYS A 23 -5.74 -6.11 -10.29
N ARG A 24 -5.63 -7.14 -9.45
CA ARG A 24 -5.07 -7.03 -8.08
C ARG A 24 -3.64 -6.48 -8.10
N ARG A 25 -2.77 -6.98 -8.98
CA ARG A 25 -1.39 -6.48 -9.13
C ARG A 25 -1.34 -5.03 -9.58
N ARG A 26 -2.22 -4.64 -10.52
CA ARG A 26 -2.32 -3.26 -11.00
C ARG A 26 -2.73 -2.31 -9.88
N VAL A 27 -3.72 -2.69 -9.08
CA VAL A 27 -4.17 -1.90 -7.92
C VAL A 27 -3.05 -1.75 -6.89
N LYS A 28 -2.38 -2.84 -6.49
CA LYS A 28 -1.25 -2.75 -5.55
C LYS A 28 -0.15 -1.80 -6.02
N ARG A 29 0.27 -1.92 -7.28
CA ARG A 29 1.27 -1.01 -7.88
C ARG A 29 0.80 0.44 -7.95
N HIS A 30 -0.51 0.67 -8.13
CA HIS A 30 -1.05 2.01 -8.14
C HIS A 30 -1.01 2.63 -6.74
N LEU A 31 -1.45 1.89 -5.71
CA LEU A 31 -1.40 2.32 -4.31
C LEU A 31 0.03 2.65 -3.87
N ASP A 32 1.01 1.83 -4.24
CA ASP A 32 2.43 2.05 -3.92
C ASP A 32 3.04 3.28 -4.61
N ARG A 33 2.40 3.81 -5.66
CA ARG A 33 2.87 5.00 -6.41
C ARG A 33 2.23 6.29 -5.93
N LEU A 34 1.25 6.22 -5.03
CA LEU A 34 0.63 7.42 -4.52
C LEU A 34 1.65 8.22 -3.68
N PRO A 35 1.67 9.56 -3.82
CA PRO A 35 2.64 10.38 -3.12
C PRO A 35 2.37 10.33 -1.61
N LEU A 36 3.43 10.16 -0.83
CA LEU A 36 3.37 10.35 0.62
C LEU A 36 3.33 11.84 0.93
N LEU A 37 2.49 12.22 1.88
CA LEU A 37 2.32 13.61 2.32
C LEU A 37 3.19 13.83 3.55
N GLN A 38 4.08 14.82 3.49
CA GLN A 38 4.91 15.20 4.62
C GLN A 38 4.33 16.44 5.30
N LEU A 39 4.17 16.38 6.62
CA LEU A 39 3.74 17.48 7.46
C LEU A 39 4.82 17.82 8.48
N GLY A 40 5.06 19.11 8.71
CA GLY A 40 5.94 19.62 9.76
C GLY A 40 7.30 20.15 9.26
N PRO A 41 8.22 20.45 10.18
CA PRO A 41 8.05 20.33 11.64
C PRO A 41 7.08 21.36 12.22
N ASN A 42 6.36 20.99 13.28
CA ASN A 42 5.55 21.91 14.08
C ASN A 42 6.41 22.66 15.14
N ARG A 43 5.78 23.48 15.99
CA ARG A 43 6.48 24.21 17.07
C ARG A 43 7.21 23.33 18.09
N LEU A 44 6.87 22.04 18.15
CA LEU A 44 7.50 21.05 19.02
C LEU A 44 8.57 20.22 18.27
N GLY A 45 8.91 20.57 17.02
CA GLY A 45 9.86 19.82 16.21
C GLY A 45 9.32 18.51 15.62
N VAL A 46 8.02 18.24 15.77
CA VAL A 46 7.41 16.98 15.32
C VAL A 46 7.03 17.07 13.84
N SER A 47 7.37 16.02 13.08
CA SER A 47 6.98 15.85 11.68
C SER A 47 6.30 14.51 11.45
N ALA A 48 5.38 14.43 10.49
CA ALA A 48 4.67 13.21 10.15
C ALA A 48 4.72 12.95 8.64
N VAL A 49 4.76 11.68 8.25
CA VAL A 49 4.60 11.24 6.86
C VAL A 49 3.34 10.41 6.77
N ILE A 50 2.42 10.80 5.90
CA ILE A 50 1.08 10.25 5.79
C ILE A 50 0.92 9.62 4.41
N SER A 51 0.42 8.38 4.39
CA SER A 51 -0.02 7.72 3.17
C SER A 51 -1.46 8.11 2.87
N PRO A 52 -1.78 8.47 1.61
CA PRO A 52 -3.16 8.71 1.19
C PRO A 52 -4.00 7.42 1.19
N VAL A 53 -3.36 6.25 1.20
CA VAL A 53 -4.03 4.97 1.39
C VAL A 53 -4.37 4.83 2.87
N GLY A 54 -5.67 4.86 3.19
CA GLY A 54 -6.17 4.73 4.55
C GLY A 54 -5.88 5.91 5.48
N ALA A 55 -5.38 7.04 4.93
CA ALA A 55 -4.92 8.21 5.71
C ALA A 55 -3.95 7.85 6.84
N SER A 56 -3.11 6.84 6.61
CA SER A 56 -2.28 6.24 7.64
C SER A 56 -0.99 7.02 7.86
N ILE A 57 -0.58 7.14 9.13
CA ILE A 57 0.74 7.67 9.49
C ILE A 57 1.77 6.57 9.24
N VAL A 58 2.69 6.80 8.32
CA VAL A 58 3.77 5.86 7.96
C VAL A 58 5.03 6.13 8.78
N LYS A 59 5.28 7.40 9.12
CA LYS A 59 6.39 7.82 9.99
C LYS A 59 5.94 8.95 10.90
N LEU A 60 6.45 8.96 12.13
CA LEU A 60 6.29 10.07 13.05
C LEU A 60 7.66 10.40 13.65
N ILE A 61 8.23 11.49 13.16
CA ILE A 61 9.57 11.95 13.53
C ILE A 61 9.43 12.91 14.71
N VAL A 62 10.02 12.56 15.84
CA VAL A 62 10.00 13.34 17.08
C VAL A 62 11.43 13.64 17.56
N PRO A 63 11.69 14.80 18.19
CA PRO A 63 12.97 15.06 18.84
C PRO A 63 13.12 14.18 20.09
N ALA A 64 14.29 13.57 20.24
CA ALA A 64 14.72 12.81 21.39
C ALA A 64 15.41 13.72 22.43
N ALA A 65 15.65 13.18 23.62
CA ALA A 65 16.24 13.92 24.74
C ALA A 65 17.69 14.39 24.48
N ASP A 66 18.40 13.71 23.59
CA ASP A 66 19.76 14.06 23.16
C ASP A 66 19.79 15.06 21.98
N GLY A 67 18.62 15.55 21.54
CA GLY A 67 18.46 16.46 20.41
C GLY A 67 18.46 15.78 19.04
N THR A 68 18.61 14.45 18.97
CA THR A 68 18.43 13.71 17.71
C THR A 68 16.95 13.57 17.35
N THR A 69 16.63 13.13 16.14
CA THR A 69 15.25 12.83 15.75
C THR A 69 15.05 11.34 15.54
N ILE A 70 13.97 10.79 16.10
CA ILE A 70 13.63 9.38 15.99
C ILE A 70 12.26 9.18 15.35
N ASP A 71 12.12 8.11 14.57
CA ASP A 71 10.82 7.64 14.09
C ASP A 71 10.20 6.70 15.14
N VAL A 72 9.01 7.03 15.64
CA VAL A 72 8.35 6.29 16.72
C VAL A 72 7.18 5.43 16.24
N VAL A 73 6.89 5.42 14.94
CA VAL A 73 5.79 4.63 14.39
C VAL A 73 6.30 3.32 13.82
N LEU A 74 5.63 2.22 14.18
CA LEU A 74 5.77 0.93 13.51
C LEU A 74 5.04 1.00 12.17
N GLY A 75 5.75 1.51 11.16
CA GLY A 75 5.24 1.67 9.81
C GLY A 75 5.48 0.46 8.91
N TYR A 76 5.09 0.63 7.66
CA TYR A 76 5.35 -0.32 6.57
C TYR A 76 6.06 0.40 5.43
N GLU A 77 6.88 -0.33 4.69
CA GLU A 77 7.64 0.24 3.57
C GLU A 77 6.78 0.62 2.36
N ARG A 78 5.60 -0.02 2.21
CA ARG A 78 4.73 0.12 1.04
C ARG A 78 3.27 0.29 1.43
N ALA A 79 2.57 1.21 0.78
CA ALA A 79 1.15 1.47 1.03
C ALA A 79 0.26 0.25 0.74
N SER A 80 0.61 -0.60 -0.23
CA SER A 80 -0.11 -1.84 -0.51
C SER A 80 0.03 -2.94 0.54
N SER A 81 0.94 -2.80 1.52
CA SER A 81 1.04 -3.71 2.66
C SER A 81 -0.03 -3.44 3.72
N TYR A 82 -0.66 -2.26 3.69
CA TYR A 82 -1.81 -1.92 4.52
C TYR A 82 -3.12 -2.49 3.96
N ALA A 83 -3.22 -2.64 2.64
CA ALA A 83 -4.45 -2.93 1.89
C ALA A 83 -4.63 -4.39 1.44
#